data_AF-A0AAU5F7Q6-F1
#
_entry.id   AF-A0AAU5F7Q6-F1
#
_cell.length_a   1.000
_cell.length_b   1.000
_cell.length_c   1.000
_cell.angle_alpha   90.00
_cell.angle_beta   90.00
_cell.angle_gamma   90.00
#
_symmetry.space_group_name_H-M   'P 1'
#
loop_
_entity.id
_entity.type
_entity.pdbx_description
1 polymer ?
#
loop_
_entity_poly.entity_id
_entity_poly.type
_entity_poly.pdbx_seq_one_letter_code
_entity_poly.pdbx_strand_id
1 'polypeptide(L)' 'MTLRFIGTTSEYGNCPTLYEITETGDIVVQGAKMTDPADIAALRDLGADETAVIIPRELLTRFAPKE' A
#
# COMPACT_ATOMS: atom_id res chain seq x y z
N MET A 1 -4.65 17.18 3.21
CA MET A 1 -4.58 15.75 2.89
C MET A 1 -5.32 15.02 3.99
N THR A 2 -6.52 14.58 3.65
CA THR A 2 -7.45 13.90 4.55
C THR A 2 -7.57 12.46 4.10
N LEU A 3 -7.25 11.53 4.99
CA LEU A 3 -7.28 10.10 4.69
C LEU A 3 -8.59 9.48 5.16
N ARG A 4 -9.32 8.85 4.23
CA ARG A 4 -10.46 7.98 4.54
C ARG A 4 -9.98 6.53 4.56
N PHE A 5 -10.25 5.84 5.66
CA PHE A 5 -10.01 4.40 5.75
C PHE A 5 -10.94 3.65 4.79
N ILE A 6 -10.39 2.77 3.96
CA ILE A 6 -11.15 1.90 3.07
C ILE A 6 -11.27 0.50 3.66
N GLY A 7 -10.17 -0.08 4.13
CA GLY A 7 -10.17 -1.45 4.65
C GLY A 7 -8.81 -2.01 5.01
N THR A 8 -8.82 -3.11 5.75
CA THR A 8 -7.64 -3.89 6.11
C THR A 8 -7.95 -5.37 6.08
N THR A 9 -6.96 -6.20 5.77
CA THR A 9 -7.02 -7.65 5.98
C THR A 9 -6.33 -8.07 7.29
N SER A 10 -5.98 -7.11 8.16
CA SER A 10 -5.40 -7.40 9.47
C SER A 10 -6.47 -7.84 10.46
N GLU A 11 -6.30 -9.01 11.07
CA GLU A 11 -7.08 -9.40 12.24
C GLU A 11 -6.43 -8.93 13.57
N TYR A 12 -5.12 -8.63 13.58
CA TYR A 12 -4.35 -8.41 14.83
C TYR A 12 -3.29 -7.29 14.79
N GLY A 13 -3.49 -6.25 13.96
CA GLY A 13 -2.85 -4.94 14.16
C GLY A 13 -1.52 -4.66 13.44
N ASN A 14 -1.01 -5.58 12.62
CA ASN A 14 0.27 -5.40 11.90
C ASN A 14 0.17 -5.61 10.37
N CYS A 15 -1.02 -5.65 9.79
CA CYS A 15 -1.20 -5.95 8.36
C CYS A 15 -1.60 -4.71 7.54
N PRO A 16 -1.56 -4.77 6.20
CA PRO A 16 -1.64 -3.56 5.41
C PRO A 16 -3.05 -2.96 5.43
N THR A 17 -3.10 -1.67 5.15
CA THR A 17 -4.33 -0.90 5.19
C THR A 17 -4.43 -0.01 3.97
N LEU A 18 -5.62 0.05 3.40
CA LEU A 18 -5.94 0.90 2.27
C LEU A 18 -6.66 2.16 2.75
N TYR A 19 -6.16 3.31 2.30
CA TYR A 19 -6.78 4.61 2.52
C TYR A 19 -6.98 5.33 1.19
N GLU A 20 -7.89 6.28 1.19
CA GLU A 20 -8.13 7.21 0.09
C GLU A 20 -7.81 8.63 0.52
N ILE A 21 -7.15 9.38 -0.35
CA ILE A 21 -7.04 10.83 -0.23
C ILE A 21 -8.36 11.42 -0.69
N THR A 22 -9.19 11.89 0.24
CA THR A 22 -10.56 12.33 -0.10
C THR A 22 -10.60 13.49 -1.10
N GLU A 23 -9.52 14.28 -1.17
CA GLU A 23 -9.40 15.42 -2.06
C GLU A 23 -9.09 15.05 -3.52
N THR A 24 -8.43 13.90 -3.77
CA THR A 24 -7.98 13.50 -5.12
C THR A 24 -8.53 12.16 -5.59
N GLY A 25 -8.99 11.31 -4.67
CA GLY A 25 -9.34 9.91 -4.94
C GLY A 25 -8.12 8.99 -5.00
N ASP A 26 -6.90 9.51 -4.85
CA ASP A 26 -5.68 8.70 -4.86
C ASP A 26 -5.64 7.74 -3.67
N ILE A 27 -4.97 6.61 -3.88
CA ILE A 27 -4.91 5.52 -2.92
C ILE A 27 -3.58 5.52 -2.17
N VAL A 28 -3.66 5.42 -0.86
CA VAL A 28 -2.51 5.26 0.03
C VAL A 28 -2.52 3.85 0.62
N VAL A 29 -1.40 3.17 0.47
CA VAL A 29 -1.19 1.81 0.98
C VAL A 29 -0.21 1.87 2.15
N GLN A 30 -0.68 1.53 3.35
CA GLN A 30 0.19 1.23 4.47
C GLN A 30 0.55 -0.26 4.43
N GLY A 31 1.84 -0.60 4.52
CA GLY A 31 2.30 -1.99 4.54
C GLY A 31 3.74 -2.11 5.04
N ALA A 32 4.31 -3.31 4.92
CA ALA A 32 5.71 -3.54 5.27
C ALA A 32 6.61 -2.99 4.15
N LYS A 33 7.53 -2.09 4.49
CA LYS A 33 8.52 -1.57 3.55
C LYS A 33 9.49 -2.68 3.14
N MET A 34 9.81 -2.77 1.84
CA MET A 34 10.92 -3.60 1.37
C MET A 34 12.24 -3.00 1.86
N THR A 35 13.07 -3.82 2.51
CA THR A 35 14.35 -3.38 3.09
C THR A 35 15.55 -4.18 2.58
N ASP A 36 15.33 -5.34 1.95
CA ASP A 36 16.41 -6.13 1.37
C ASP A 36 16.92 -5.45 0.07
N PRO A 37 18.20 -5.03 0.01
CA PRO A 37 18.76 -4.40 -1.18
C PRO A 37 18.69 -5.27 -2.44
N ALA A 38 18.78 -6.60 -2.31
CA ALA A 38 18.71 -7.51 -3.45
C ALA A 38 17.29 -7.53 -4.06
N ASP A 39 16.26 -7.55 -3.21
CA ASP A 39 14.87 -7.50 -3.65
C ASP A 39 14.51 -6.12 -4.24
N ILE A 40 15.03 -5.04 -3.63
CA ILE A 40 14.83 -3.68 -4.14
C ILE A 40 15.47 -3.51 -5.52
N ALA A 41 16.66 -4.06 -5.73
CA ALA A 41 17.36 -4.01 -7.02
C ALA A 41 16.62 -4.78 -8.14
N ALA A 42 15.70 -5.69 -7.79
CA ALA A 42 14.85 -6.39 -8.74
C ALA A 42 13.64 -5.55 -9.19
N LEU A 43 13.32 -4.45 -8.51
CA LEU A 43 12.26 -3.53 -8.90
C LEU A 43 12.70 -2.70 -10.09
N ARG A 44 11.77 -2.45 -11.02
CA ARG A 44 12.03 -1.65 -12.21
C ARG A 44 11.89 -0.15 -11.88
N ASP A 45 12.93 0.62 -12.20
CA ASP A 45 12.94 2.09 -12.16
C ASP A 45 12.59 2.74 -10.81
N LEU A 46 12.88 2.09 -9.67
CA LEU A 46 12.57 2.66 -8.35
C LEU A 46 13.40 3.94 -8.11
N GLY A 47 12.69 5.07 -7.99
CA GLY A 47 13.28 6.39 -7.78
C GLY A 47 13.81 6.63 -6.37
N ALA A 48 14.63 7.67 -6.21
CA ALA A 48 15.23 8.02 -4.91
C ALA A 48 14.20 8.44 -3.84
N ASP A 49 13.07 9.01 -4.26
CA ASP A 49 11.97 9.45 -3.39
C ASP A 49 10.84 8.40 -3.29
N GLU A 50 11.04 7.22 -3.87
CA GLU A 50 10.06 6.14 -3.89
C GLU A 50 10.38 5.06 -2.85
N THR A 51 9.35 4.30 -2.46
CA THR A 51 9.51 3.12 -1.63
C THR A 51 8.56 2.03 -2.11
N ALA A 52 8.98 0.78 -1.97
CA ALA A 52 8.11 -0.35 -2.20
C ALA A 52 7.53 -0.86 -0.88
N VAL A 53 6.24 -1.21 -0.89
CA VAL A 53 5.53 -1.82 0.22
C VAL A 53 4.97 -3.17 -0.19
N ILE A 54 5.15 -4.18 0.66
CA ILE A 54 4.61 -5.51 0.47
C ILE A 54 3.20 -5.56 1.06
N ILE A 55 2.24 -6.00 0.25
CA ILE A 55 0.86 -6.23 0.70
C ILE A 55 0.35 -7.59 0.22
N PRO A 56 -0.45 -8.33 1.02
CA PRO A 56 -1.30 -9.40 0.53
C PRO A 56 -2.21 -8.96 -0.62
N ARG A 57 -2.29 -9.80 -1.65
CA ARG A 57 -3.21 -9.64 -2.80
C ARG A 57 -4.66 -9.42 -2.36
N GLU A 58 -5.07 -10.10 -1.30
CA GLU A 58 -6.45 -10.03 -0.82
C GLU A 58 -6.89 -8.62 -0.39
N LEU A 59 -5.95 -7.76 0.06
CA LEU A 59 -6.24 -6.37 0.37
C LEU A 59 -6.83 -5.65 -0.84
N LEU A 60 -6.20 -5.82 -2.01
CA LEU A 60 -6.67 -5.21 -3.25
C LEU A 60 -7.96 -5.84 -3.74
N THR A 61 -8.07 -7.18 -3.73
CA THR A 61 -9.27 -7.84 -4.25
C THR A 61 -10.52 -7.56 -3.43
N ARG A 62 -10.38 -7.29 -2.13
CA ARG A 62 -11.50 -7.03 -1.22
C ARG A 62 -11.85 -5.55 -1.11
N PHE A 63 -10.85 -4.68 -1.14
CA PHE A 63 -11.02 -3.28 -0.75
C PHE A 63 -10.59 -2.26 -1.81
N ALA A 64 -9.91 -2.65 -2.89
CA ALA A 64 -9.58 -1.68 -3.93
C ALA A 64 -10.85 -1.10 -4.57
N PRO A 65 -10.91 0.21 -4.79
CA PRO A 65 -11.99 0.82 -5.56
C PRO A 65 -12.09 0.18 -6.94
N LYS A 66 -13.33 0.04 -7.44
CA LYS A 66 -13.61 -0.60 -8.74
C LYS A 66 -13.80 0.40 -9.88
N GLU A 67 -13.82 1.69 -9.56
CA GLU A 67 -14.09 2.82 -10.46
C GLU A 67 -13.10 3.95 -10.17
#